data_AF-A0A9Q8ZHE4-F1
#
_entry.id   AF-A0A9Q8ZHE4-F1
#
_cell.length_a   1.000
_cell.length_b   1.000
_cell.length_c   1.000
_cell.angle_alpha   90.00
_cell.angle_beta   90.00
_cell.angle_gamma   90.00
#
_symmetry.space_group_name_H-M   'P 1'
#
loop_
_entity.id
_entity.type
_entity.pdbx_description
1 polymer ?
#
loop_
_entity_poly.entity_id
_entity_poly.type
_entity_poly.pdbx_seq_one_letter_code
_entity_poly.pdbx_strand_id
1 'polypeptide(L)'
;MDQATTQRICNELINAIKNKDIEEFERLARVNPDWPPKEHWLGYPHDVASSSGLPMFKAYLKHFPQTKDWDCGERGDVVGLSAMAGDIPVLKYCLEELGHKANEGRIMFRPVLYFLDSMNDTTEPGKKAEVMEILRLHGATMEGEPGSIVYQRSHKKRNGKLCWHKNDPVECPDYVHDEKLGMIEQAKRLFGWSSSGLSGDREKTPGSESQEKLAPS
;
A
#
# COMPACT_ATOMS: atom_id res chain seq x y z
N MET A 1 -2.59 27.46 16.47
CA MET A 1 -1.40 26.62 16.73
C MET A 1 -0.29 27.00 15.74
N ASP A 2 0.94 27.20 16.20
CA ASP A 2 2.09 27.48 15.32
C ASP A 2 2.65 26.19 14.68
N GLN A 3 3.47 26.34 13.65
CA GLN A 3 4.01 25.21 12.88
C GLN A 3 4.90 24.28 13.71
N ALA A 4 5.71 24.81 14.64
CA ALA A 4 6.61 23.99 15.44
C ALA A 4 5.82 23.11 16.41
N THR A 5 4.80 23.68 17.06
CA THR A 5 3.87 22.95 17.92
C THR A 5 3.12 21.87 17.14
N THR A 6 2.57 22.20 15.96
CA THR A 6 1.87 21.23 15.11
C THR A 6 2.78 20.07 14.69
N GLN A 7 4.02 20.35 14.31
CA GLN A 7 4.99 19.33 13.91
C GLN A 7 5.39 18.43 15.09
N ARG A 8 5.61 19.01 16.28
CA ARG A 8 5.92 18.24 17.49
C ARG A 8 4.82 17.24 17.82
N ILE A 9 3.56 17.70 17.88
CA ILE A 9 2.40 16.84 18.16
C ILE A 9 2.27 15.74 17.10
N CYS A 10 2.42 16.09 15.82
CA CYS A 10 2.40 15.12 14.72
C CYS A 10 3.47 14.03 14.92
N ASN A 11 4.69 14.41 15.27
CA ASN A 11 5.78 13.46 15.51
C ASN A 11 5.52 12.57 16.73
N GLU A 12 4.99 13.12 17.83
CA GLU A 12 4.62 12.34 19.03
C GLU A 12 3.54 11.31 18.70
N LEU A 13 2.49 11.71 17.97
CA LEU A 13 1.44 10.79 17.50
C LEU A 13 2.00 9.69 16.60
N ILE A 14 2.82 10.04 15.61
CA ILE A 14 3.45 9.06 14.71
C ILE A 14 4.31 8.07 15.48
N ASN A 15 5.07 8.53 16.49
CA ASN A 15 5.88 7.65 17.31
C ASN A 15 5.02 6.68 18.12
N ALA A 16 3.94 7.15 18.75
CA ALA A 16 2.99 6.26 19.44
C ALA A 16 2.38 5.22 18.49
N ILE A 17 1.98 5.65 17.29
CA ILE A 17 1.42 4.76 16.25
C ILE A 17 2.45 3.69 15.83
N LYS A 18 3.70 4.08 15.56
CA LYS A 18 4.78 3.15 15.16
C LYS A 18 5.13 2.15 16.25
N ASN A 19 5.09 2.59 17.51
CA ASN A 19 5.30 1.74 18.68
C ASN A 19 4.07 0.88 19.02
N LYS A 20 2.95 1.05 18.29
CA LYS A 20 1.66 0.40 18.54
C LYS A 20 1.09 0.69 19.93
N ASP A 21 1.48 1.83 20.51
CA ASP A 21 1.03 2.28 21.83
C ASP A 21 -0.30 3.04 21.68
N ILE A 22 -1.40 2.30 21.75
CA ILE A 22 -2.76 2.84 21.58
C ILE A 22 -3.12 3.80 22.71
N GLU A 23 -2.72 3.49 23.95
CA GLU A 23 -3.04 4.32 25.11
C GLU A 23 -2.38 5.69 25.00
N GLU A 24 -1.10 5.73 24.63
CA GLU A 24 -0.38 6.97 24.43
C GLU A 24 -0.90 7.75 23.22
N PHE A 25 -1.19 7.07 22.10
CA PHE A 25 -1.82 7.71 20.94
C PHE A 25 -3.13 8.40 21.32
N GLU A 26 -4.04 7.69 21.99
CA GLU A 26 -5.32 8.28 22.40
C GLU A 26 -5.13 9.39 23.43
N ARG A 27 -4.18 9.26 24.38
CA ARG A 27 -3.85 10.32 25.33
C ARG A 27 -3.39 11.58 24.61
N LEU A 28 -2.45 11.46 23.66
CA LEU A 28 -1.94 12.56 22.85
C LEU A 28 -3.05 13.22 22.03
N ALA A 29 -3.93 12.43 21.41
CA ALA A 29 -5.07 12.96 20.65
C ALA A 29 -6.06 13.71 21.56
N ARG A 30 -6.33 13.21 22.77
CA ARG A 30 -7.23 13.87 23.73
C ARG A 30 -6.66 15.17 24.31
N VAL A 31 -5.37 15.20 24.65
CA VAL A 31 -4.75 16.41 25.25
C VAL A 31 -4.39 17.48 24.22
N ASN A 32 -4.51 17.18 22.93
CA ASN A 32 -4.30 18.13 21.83
C ASN A 32 -5.54 18.20 20.90
N PRO A 33 -6.72 18.63 21.41
CA PRO A 33 -7.98 18.59 20.64
C PRO A 33 -8.00 19.53 19.42
N ASP A 34 -7.18 20.59 19.43
CA ASP A 34 -7.07 21.54 18.32
C ASP A 34 -6.13 21.04 17.20
N TRP A 35 -5.48 19.89 17.39
CA TRP A 35 -4.68 19.25 16.36
C TRP A 35 -5.55 18.27 15.54
N PRO A 36 -5.43 18.26 14.21
CA PRO A 36 -4.54 19.09 13.39
C PRO A 36 -5.18 20.45 13.03
N PRO A 37 -4.38 21.51 12.84
CA PRO A 37 -4.91 22.80 12.37
C PRO A 37 -5.36 22.78 10.90
N LYS A 38 -4.91 21.77 10.12
CA LYS A 38 -5.26 21.56 8.71
C LYS A 38 -5.28 20.07 8.42
N GLU A 39 -6.23 19.62 7.60
CA GLU A 39 -6.42 18.20 7.26
C GLU A 39 -5.17 17.49 6.71
N HIS A 40 -4.33 18.18 5.93
CA HIS A 40 -3.17 17.54 5.29
C HIS A 40 -2.15 16.97 6.29
N TRP A 41 -2.21 17.37 7.56
CA TRP A 41 -1.38 16.81 8.63
C TRP A 41 -1.78 15.37 9.02
N LEU A 42 -2.95 14.90 8.60
CA LEU A 42 -3.45 13.56 8.91
C LEU A 42 -2.95 12.49 7.94
N GLY A 43 -2.59 12.85 6.70
CA GLY A 43 -2.29 11.85 5.67
C GLY A 43 -1.14 10.91 6.05
N TYR A 44 -0.03 11.45 6.52
CA TYR A 44 1.09 10.58 6.94
C TYR A 44 0.80 9.76 8.21
N PRO A 45 0.25 10.33 9.30
CA PRO A 45 -0.22 9.54 10.44
C PRO A 45 -1.23 8.45 10.07
N HIS A 46 -2.14 8.71 9.13
CA HIS A 46 -3.11 7.75 8.62
C HIS A 46 -2.43 6.53 7.97
N ASP A 47 -1.47 6.77 7.06
CA ASP A 47 -0.73 5.69 6.40
C ASP A 47 0.06 4.85 7.41
N VAL A 48 0.67 5.50 8.39
CA VAL A 48 1.39 4.81 9.47
C VAL A 48 0.42 4.00 10.33
N ALA A 49 -0.77 4.52 10.65
CA ALA A 49 -1.76 3.83 11.48
C ALA A 49 -2.34 2.61 10.78
N SER A 50 -2.70 2.72 9.50
CA SER A 50 -3.18 1.59 8.70
C SER A 50 -2.14 0.48 8.60
N SER A 51 -0.85 0.83 8.53
CA SER A 51 0.26 -0.12 8.48
C SER A 51 0.65 -0.72 9.85
N SER A 52 0.17 -0.16 10.96
CA SER A 52 0.46 -0.64 12.31
C SER A 52 -0.45 -1.80 12.76
N GLY A 53 -1.48 -2.12 11.98
CA GLY A 53 -2.45 -3.18 12.21
C GLY A 53 -3.80 -2.68 12.70
N LEU A 54 -4.79 -3.57 12.63
CA LEU A 54 -6.22 -3.24 12.84
C LEU A 54 -6.54 -2.49 14.14
N PRO A 55 -6.03 -2.88 15.34
CA PRO A 55 -6.36 -2.17 16.57
C PRO A 55 -5.92 -0.69 16.55
N MET A 56 -4.73 -0.41 16.03
CA MET A 56 -4.21 0.95 15.93
C MET A 56 -4.97 1.76 14.86
N PHE A 57 -5.32 1.15 13.73
CA PHE A 57 -6.11 1.82 12.71
C PHE A 57 -7.52 2.18 13.21
N LYS A 58 -8.20 1.26 13.94
CA LYS A 58 -9.49 1.56 14.61
C LYS A 58 -9.35 2.69 15.62
N ALA A 59 -8.29 2.71 16.43
CA ALA A 59 -8.03 3.80 17.37
C ALA A 59 -7.79 5.14 16.65
N TYR A 60 -7.07 5.12 15.54
CA TYR A 60 -6.85 6.30 14.71
C TYR A 60 -8.16 6.86 14.14
N LEU A 61 -8.99 6.01 13.53
CA LEU A 61 -10.28 6.42 12.97
C LEU A 61 -11.29 6.88 14.03
N LYS A 62 -11.18 6.41 15.27
CA LYS A 62 -12.01 6.92 16.39
C LYS A 62 -11.76 8.42 16.63
N HIS A 63 -10.53 8.88 16.47
CA HIS A 63 -10.16 10.29 16.65
C HIS A 63 -10.26 11.10 15.35
N PHE A 64 -10.04 10.46 14.20
CA PHE A 64 -10.03 11.10 12.88
C PHE A 64 -10.95 10.38 11.88
N PRO A 65 -12.27 10.26 12.16
CA PRO A 65 -13.19 9.45 11.36
C PRO A 65 -13.37 9.94 9.92
N GLN A 66 -13.10 11.22 9.67
CA GLN A 66 -13.12 11.81 8.33
C GLN A 66 -12.06 11.24 7.38
N THR A 67 -11.10 10.47 7.90
CA THR A 67 -10.00 9.88 7.12
C THR A 67 -10.27 8.46 6.66
N LYS A 68 -11.42 7.87 7.03
CA LYS A 68 -11.71 6.44 6.85
C LYS A 68 -11.54 5.96 5.41
N ASP A 69 -11.89 6.77 4.43
CA ASP A 69 -11.90 6.47 3.00
C ASP A 69 -10.78 7.20 2.22
N TRP A 70 -9.79 7.73 2.94
CA TRP A 70 -8.74 8.52 2.30
C TRP A 70 -7.81 7.67 1.44
N ASP A 71 -7.60 8.16 0.23
CA ASP A 71 -6.47 7.80 -0.62
C ASP A 71 -5.35 8.83 -0.37
N CYS A 72 -4.29 8.40 0.32
CA CYS A 72 -3.16 9.27 0.65
C CYS A 72 -2.11 9.34 -0.48
N GLY A 73 -2.44 8.87 -1.68
CA GLY A 73 -1.69 9.16 -2.91
C GLY A 73 -0.72 8.06 -3.30
N GLU A 74 0.60 8.34 -3.28
CA GLU A 74 1.61 7.53 -3.98
C GLU A 74 1.61 6.04 -3.60
N ARG A 75 1.20 5.71 -2.38
CA ARG A 75 1.18 4.32 -1.90
C ARG A 75 -0.14 3.59 -2.21
N GLY A 76 -1.16 4.31 -2.67
CA GLY A 76 -2.52 3.81 -2.84
C GLY A 76 -3.42 4.13 -1.64
N ASP A 77 -4.65 3.62 -1.71
CA ASP A 77 -5.62 3.68 -0.63
C ASP A 77 -5.40 2.57 0.41
N VAL A 78 -6.17 2.59 1.50
CA VAL A 78 -6.04 1.61 2.59
C VAL A 78 -6.33 0.19 2.13
N VAL A 79 -7.21 -0.01 1.13
CA VAL A 79 -7.49 -1.34 0.57
C VAL A 79 -6.24 -1.87 -0.12
N GLY A 80 -5.62 -1.07 -0.99
CA GLY A 80 -4.38 -1.44 -1.67
C GLY A 80 -3.21 -1.65 -0.70
N LEU A 81 -3.04 -0.76 0.28
CA LEU A 81 -1.97 -0.86 1.28
C LEU A 81 -2.09 -2.13 2.13
N SER A 82 -3.28 -2.41 2.67
CA SER A 82 -3.52 -3.61 3.47
C SER A 82 -3.38 -4.89 2.64
N ALA A 83 -3.85 -4.88 1.39
CA ALA A 83 -3.68 -5.99 0.47
C ALA A 83 -2.20 -6.25 0.13
N MET A 84 -1.44 -5.20 -0.20
CA MET A 84 0.01 -5.29 -0.48
C MET A 84 0.79 -5.84 0.72
N ALA A 85 0.42 -5.43 1.93
CA ALA A 85 1.07 -5.89 3.16
C ALA A 85 0.62 -7.29 3.62
N GLY A 86 -0.44 -7.84 3.03
CA GLY A 86 -1.07 -9.06 3.54
C GLY A 86 -1.82 -8.87 4.86
N ASP A 87 -2.16 -7.64 5.25
CA ASP A 87 -2.90 -7.36 6.49
C ASP A 87 -4.40 -7.65 6.30
N ILE A 88 -4.73 -8.94 6.32
CA ILE A 88 -6.10 -9.45 6.16
C ILE A 88 -7.08 -8.83 7.17
N PRO A 89 -6.74 -8.67 8.47
CA PRO A 89 -7.62 -7.98 9.42
C PRO A 89 -7.97 -6.55 8.99
N VAL A 90 -7.00 -5.74 8.56
CA VAL A 90 -7.28 -4.37 8.09
C VAL A 90 -8.05 -4.39 6.77
N LEU A 91 -7.70 -5.29 5.85
CA LEU A 91 -8.38 -5.43 4.56
C LEU A 91 -9.87 -5.74 4.75
N LYS A 92 -10.19 -6.77 5.54
CA LYS A 92 -11.58 -7.15 5.84
C LYS A 92 -12.32 -6.02 6.53
N TYR A 93 -11.69 -5.35 7.49
CA TYR A 93 -12.31 -4.19 8.15
C TYR A 93 -12.71 -3.09 7.15
N CYS A 94 -11.84 -2.80 6.18
CA CYS A 94 -12.13 -1.81 5.14
C CYS A 94 -13.31 -2.23 4.24
N LEU A 95 -13.32 -3.49 3.80
CA LEU A 95 -14.31 -3.99 2.84
C LEU A 95 -15.68 -4.28 3.49
N GLU A 96 -15.67 -4.87 4.68
CA GLU A 96 -16.85 -5.42 5.35
C GLU A 96 -17.49 -4.42 6.33
N GLU A 97 -16.68 -3.70 7.13
CA GLU A 97 -17.20 -2.78 8.15
C GLU A 97 -17.26 -1.33 7.66
N LEU A 98 -16.23 -0.85 6.94
CA LEU A 98 -16.20 0.53 6.42
C LEU A 98 -16.93 0.68 5.07
N GLY A 99 -17.19 -0.44 4.38
CA GLY A 99 -17.91 -0.47 3.09
C GLY A 99 -17.08 0.05 1.90
N HIS A 100 -15.76 -0.02 1.98
CA HIS A 100 -14.90 0.33 0.85
C HIS A 100 -15.12 -0.67 -0.29
N LYS A 101 -15.10 -0.17 -1.53
CA LYS A 101 -15.22 -1.04 -2.69
C LYS A 101 -13.86 -1.62 -3.05
N ALA A 102 -13.76 -2.95 -3.07
CA ALA A 102 -12.52 -3.63 -3.45
C ALA A 102 -12.05 -3.24 -4.86
N ASN A 103 -12.99 -3.02 -5.79
CA ASN A 103 -12.70 -2.65 -7.18
C ASN A 103 -12.17 -1.21 -7.34
N GLU A 104 -12.36 -0.33 -6.34
CA GLU A 104 -11.75 1.00 -6.30
C GLU A 104 -10.34 0.97 -5.67
N GLY A 105 -9.97 -0.15 -5.04
CA GLY A 105 -8.71 -0.36 -4.35
C GLY A 105 -7.51 -0.28 -5.30
N ARG A 106 -6.49 0.48 -4.90
CA ARG A 106 -5.31 0.75 -5.73
C ARG A 106 -4.02 0.63 -4.96
N ILE A 107 -3.00 0.09 -5.62
CA ILE A 107 -1.61 0.19 -5.18
C ILE A 107 -0.88 1.10 -6.16
N MET A 108 -0.31 2.19 -5.64
CA MET A 108 0.16 3.31 -6.45
C MET A 108 -0.94 3.81 -7.40
N PHE A 109 -0.81 3.54 -8.70
CA PHE A 109 -1.71 3.98 -9.76
C PHE A 109 -2.34 2.80 -10.51
N ARG A 110 -2.32 1.59 -9.94
CA ARG A 110 -2.82 0.38 -10.57
C ARG A 110 -3.94 -0.24 -9.74
N PRO A 111 -4.96 -0.84 -10.36
CA PRO A 111 -5.93 -1.68 -9.67
C PRO A 111 -5.23 -2.71 -8.78
N VAL A 112 -5.75 -2.91 -7.57
CA VAL A 112 -5.11 -3.72 -6.53
C VAL A 112 -4.81 -5.15 -7.02
N LEU A 113 -5.74 -5.81 -7.72
CA LEU A 113 -5.53 -7.17 -8.23
C LEU A 113 -4.44 -7.22 -9.30
N TYR A 114 -4.44 -6.27 -10.25
CA TYR A 114 -3.41 -6.18 -11.27
C TYR A 114 -2.01 -6.04 -10.65
N PHE A 115 -1.89 -5.20 -9.63
CA PHE A 115 -0.61 -5.01 -8.96
C PHE A 115 -0.15 -6.28 -8.23
N LEU A 116 -1.03 -6.91 -7.45
CA LEU A 116 -0.70 -8.14 -6.71
C LEU A 116 -0.33 -9.31 -7.63
N ASP A 117 -1.02 -9.46 -8.76
CA ASP A 117 -0.71 -10.52 -9.72
C ASP A 117 0.74 -10.42 -10.24
N SER A 118 1.19 -9.18 -10.51
CA SER A 118 2.56 -8.89 -10.98
C SER A 118 3.65 -8.99 -9.90
N MET A 119 3.27 -9.18 -8.64
CA MET A 119 4.23 -9.35 -7.54
C MET A 119 4.57 -10.82 -7.31
N ASN A 120 5.82 -11.09 -6.94
CA ASN A 120 6.14 -12.35 -6.27
C ASN A 120 5.34 -12.46 -4.97
N ASP A 121 5.09 -13.70 -4.52
CA ASP A 121 4.39 -13.93 -3.25
C ASP A 121 5.06 -13.16 -2.11
N THR A 122 4.27 -12.79 -1.11
CA THR A 122 4.71 -11.94 0.01
C THR A 122 5.79 -12.65 0.85
N THR A 123 6.32 -11.96 1.87
CA THR A 123 7.25 -12.55 2.84
C THR A 123 6.69 -13.81 3.53
N GLU A 124 5.37 -14.00 3.55
CA GLU A 124 4.71 -15.21 4.03
C GLU A 124 4.04 -15.96 2.85
N PRO A 125 4.49 -17.17 2.49
CA PRO A 125 3.92 -17.94 1.40
C PRO A 125 2.41 -18.18 1.57
N GLY A 126 1.65 -18.03 0.48
CA GLY A 126 0.20 -18.26 0.43
C GLY A 126 -0.66 -17.06 0.82
N LYS A 127 -0.08 -16.06 1.51
CA LYS A 127 -0.82 -14.89 1.99
C LYS A 127 -1.32 -14.00 0.84
N LYS A 128 -0.55 -13.90 -0.25
CA LYS A 128 -1.00 -13.20 -1.46
C LYS A 128 -2.24 -13.84 -2.06
N ALA A 129 -2.27 -15.18 -2.14
CA ALA A 129 -3.40 -15.91 -2.72
C ALA A 129 -4.68 -15.68 -1.92
N GLU A 130 -4.59 -15.71 -0.58
CA GLU A 130 -5.72 -15.41 0.31
C GLU A 130 -6.22 -13.96 0.12
N VAL A 131 -5.33 -12.98 0.08
CA VAL A 131 -5.70 -11.57 -0.19
C VAL A 131 -6.39 -11.41 -1.54
N MET A 132 -5.85 -12.01 -2.61
CA MET A 132 -6.44 -11.93 -3.93
C MET A 132 -7.83 -12.58 -3.96
N GLU A 133 -8.03 -13.67 -3.24
CA GLU A 133 -9.34 -14.31 -3.13
C GLU A 133 -10.35 -13.42 -2.41
N ILE A 134 -9.97 -12.83 -1.27
CA ILE A 134 -10.82 -11.86 -0.56
C ILE A 134 -11.22 -10.71 -1.50
N LEU A 135 -10.27 -10.11 -2.20
CA LEU A 135 -10.55 -9.01 -3.12
C LEU A 135 -11.54 -9.41 -4.23
N ARG A 136 -11.38 -10.60 -4.82
CA ARG A 136 -12.31 -11.14 -5.84
C ARG A 136 -13.71 -11.38 -5.27
N LEU A 137 -13.82 -11.95 -4.07
CA LEU A 137 -15.11 -12.15 -3.38
C LEU A 137 -15.84 -10.82 -3.13
N HIS A 138 -15.10 -9.74 -2.94
CA HIS A 138 -15.62 -8.38 -2.81
C HIS A 138 -15.72 -7.61 -4.14
N GLY A 139 -15.64 -8.31 -5.28
CA GLY A 139 -15.90 -7.77 -6.61
C GLY A 139 -14.76 -7.00 -7.26
N ALA A 140 -13.53 -7.12 -6.76
CA ALA A 140 -12.37 -6.56 -7.46
C ALA A 140 -12.10 -7.31 -8.77
N THR A 141 -11.67 -6.56 -9.79
CA THR A 141 -11.29 -7.06 -11.12
C THR A 141 -9.86 -6.64 -11.46
N MET A 142 -9.28 -7.19 -12.53
CA MET A 142 -7.94 -6.81 -12.99
C MET A 142 -7.92 -5.39 -13.57
N GLU A 143 -9.05 -4.94 -14.12
CA GLU A 143 -9.27 -3.64 -14.72
C GLU A 143 -9.55 -2.56 -13.66
N GLY A 144 -10.03 -2.97 -12.47
CA GLY A 144 -10.53 -2.06 -11.45
C GLY A 144 -11.88 -1.44 -11.83
N GLU A 145 -12.34 -0.48 -11.03
CA GLU A 145 -13.59 0.22 -11.28
C GLU A 145 -13.53 0.99 -12.61
N PRO A 146 -14.56 0.93 -13.48
CA PRO A 146 -14.59 1.71 -14.72
C PRO A 146 -14.41 3.20 -14.42
N GLY A 147 -13.41 3.82 -15.03
CA GLY A 147 -13.07 5.20 -14.70
C GLY A 147 -12.31 5.36 -13.37
N SER A 148 -11.77 4.30 -12.78
CA SER A 148 -10.74 4.34 -11.73
C SER A 148 -9.33 4.18 -12.27
N ILE A 149 -9.19 3.60 -13.48
CA ILE A 149 -8.09 3.93 -14.43
C ILE A 149 -8.30 5.36 -14.95
N VAL A 150 -8.51 6.30 -14.04
CA VAL A 150 -8.60 7.72 -14.31
C VAL A 150 -7.49 8.31 -13.47
N TYR A 151 -6.54 8.90 -14.20
CA TYR A 151 -5.87 10.14 -13.84
C TYR A 151 -5.98 10.44 -12.35
N GLN A 152 -5.02 9.90 -11.59
CA GLN A 152 -4.70 10.22 -10.20
C GLN A 152 -5.75 11.15 -9.55
N ARG A 153 -6.67 10.61 -8.72
CA ARG A 153 -7.46 11.44 -7.80
C ARG A 153 -6.47 12.09 -6.84
N SER A 154 -5.93 13.21 -7.29
CA SER A 154 -5.30 14.27 -6.55
C SER A 154 -4.64 13.89 -5.22
N HIS A 155 -3.31 13.78 -5.16
CA HIS A 155 -2.68 13.95 -3.86
C HIS A 155 -2.82 15.42 -3.43
N LYS A 156 -3.27 15.66 -2.20
CA LYS A 156 -3.30 16.99 -1.58
C LYS A 156 -1.85 17.30 -1.17
N LYS A 157 -1.16 18.15 -1.92
CA LYS A 157 0.21 18.58 -1.57
C LYS A 157 0.20 19.23 -0.17
N ARG A 158 1.35 19.30 0.51
CA ARG A 158 1.50 20.02 1.81
C ARG A 158 0.96 21.46 1.80
N ASN A 159 0.86 22.08 0.63
CA ASN A 159 0.28 23.43 0.45
C ASN A 159 -1.25 23.44 0.24
N GLY A 160 -1.92 22.30 0.36
CA GLY A 160 -3.37 22.15 0.14
C GLY A 160 -3.80 22.09 -1.33
N LYS A 161 -2.87 22.23 -2.30
CA LYS A 161 -3.19 22.14 -3.73
C LYS A 161 -3.24 20.68 -4.19
N LEU A 162 -4.22 20.37 -5.02
CA LEU A 162 -4.32 19.07 -5.70
C LEU A 162 -3.22 18.99 -6.78
N CYS A 163 -2.44 17.90 -6.80
CA CYS A 163 -1.56 17.58 -7.92
C CYS A 163 -2.25 16.59 -8.85
N TRP A 164 -2.17 16.83 -10.15
CA TRP A 164 -2.66 15.91 -11.17
C TRP A 164 -1.46 15.34 -11.92
N HIS A 165 -1.28 14.04 -11.90
CA HIS A 165 -0.34 13.33 -12.77
C HIS A 165 -1.13 12.68 -13.89
N LYS A 166 -0.82 13.10 -15.12
CA LYS A 166 -1.46 12.62 -16.33
C LYS A 166 -0.71 11.35 -16.78
N ASN A 167 -1.34 10.19 -16.66
CA ASN A 167 -0.92 9.04 -17.47
C ASN A 167 -1.89 8.98 -18.64
N ASP A 168 -1.37 9.02 -19.86
CA ASP A 168 -2.16 8.83 -21.07
C ASP A 168 -2.93 7.50 -20.99
N PRO A 169 -4.11 7.43 -21.62
CA PRO A 169 -4.93 6.23 -21.58
C PRO A 169 -4.13 5.10 -22.24
N VAL A 170 -3.81 4.08 -21.45
CA VAL A 170 -3.32 2.84 -22.00
C VAL A 170 -4.52 2.23 -22.71
N GLU A 171 -4.59 2.38 -24.04
CA GLU A 171 -5.15 1.33 -24.89
C GLU A 171 -4.53 0.05 -24.36
N CYS A 172 -5.31 -0.81 -23.70
CA CYS A 172 -4.83 -2.07 -23.15
C CYS A 172 -4.39 -2.92 -24.34
N PRO A 173 -3.09 -3.00 -24.69
CA PRO A 173 -2.68 -3.86 -25.76
C PRO A 173 -2.52 -5.24 -25.11
N ASP A 174 -3.05 -6.26 -25.77
CA ASP A 174 -2.92 -7.64 -25.34
C ASP A 174 -1.56 -7.93 -24.70
N TYR A 175 -1.61 -8.36 -23.43
CA TYR A 175 -0.58 -9.04 -22.66
C TYR A 175 0.89 -8.93 -23.16
N VAL A 176 1.70 -8.15 -22.45
CA VAL A 176 3.13 -8.44 -22.31
C VAL A 176 3.51 -8.31 -20.84
N HIS A 177 3.87 -9.43 -20.22
CA HIS A 177 4.54 -9.49 -18.92
C HIS A 177 5.87 -8.74 -19.01
N ASP A 178 5.86 -7.43 -18.81
CA ASP A 178 7.09 -6.65 -18.78
C ASP A 178 7.56 -6.57 -17.31
N GLU A 179 8.39 -7.54 -16.95
CA GLU A 179 9.14 -7.66 -15.69
C GLU A 179 10.13 -6.48 -15.51
N LYS A 180 9.63 -5.26 -15.38
CA LYS A 180 10.48 -4.12 -15.01
C LYS A 180 10.85 -4.21 -13.53
N LEU A 181 11.90 -5.01 -13.29
CA LEU A 181 12.63 -5.21 -12.03
C LEU A 181 12.84 -3.92 -11.21
N GLY A 182 12.96 -2.76 -11.87
CA GLY A 182 13.20 -1.47 -11.20
C GLY A 182 12.10 -1.02 -10.24
N MET A 183 10.82 -1.27 -10.55
CA MET A 183 9.70 -0.88 -9.68
C MET A 183 9.61 -1.77 -8.43
N ILE A 184 9.87 -3.07 -8.61
CA ILE A 184 9.90 -4.06 -7.52
C ILE A 184 11.09 -3.78 -6.59
N GLU A 185 12.27 -3.46 -7.15
CA GLU A 185 13.45 -3.07 -6.38
C GLU A 185 13.24 -1.77 -5.58
N GLN A 186 12.48 -0.82 -6.12
CA GLN A 186 12.16 0.43 -5.43
C GLN A 186 11.18 0.20 -4.27
N ALA A 187 10.20 -0.69 -4.44
CA ALA A 187 9.34 -1.14 -3.35
C ALA A 187 10.15 -1.84 -2.24
N LYS A 188 11.05 -2.78 -2.60
CA LYS A 188 11.93 -3.45 -1.62
C LYS A 188 12.76 -2.47 -0.78
N ARG A 189 13.33 -1.43 -1.41
CA ARG A 189 14.13 -0.40 -0.73
C ARG A 189 13.29 0.50 0.19
N LEU A 190 12.08 0.88 -0.23
CA LEU A 190 11.22 1.79 0.54
C LEU A 190 10.58 1.13 1.76
N PHE A 191 10.44 -0.20 1.75
CA PHE A 191 9.73 -0.97 2.78
C PHE A 191 10.65 -1.88 3.60
N GLY A 192 11.98 -1.75 3.49
CA GLY A 192 12.93 -2.36 4.43
C GLY A 192 13.07 -3.87 4.31
N TRP A 193 12.88 -4.44 3.11
CA TRP A 193 13.14 -5.86 2.86
C TRP A 193 14.66 -6.08 2.76
N SER A 194 15.35 -6.12 3.90
CA SER A 194 16.73 -6.61 3.94
C SER A 194 16.72 -8.11 3.77
N SER A 195 17.43 -8.61 2.76
CA SER A 195 17.82 -10.01 2.67
C SER A 195 18.71 -10.36 3.88
N SER A 196 18.11 -10.84 4.96
CA SER A 196 18.86 -11.53 6.01
C SER A 196 19.18 -12.93 5.50
N GLY A 197 20.43 -13.15 5.10
CA GLY A 197 21.01 -14.49 4.97
C GLY A 197 21.42 -14.90 3.56
N LEU A 198 22.44 -14.27 2.98
CA LEU A 198 23.33 -14.93 2.02
C LEU A 198 24.78 -14.62 2.39
N SER A 199 25.22 -15.24 3.48
CA SER A 199 26.62 -15.61 3.69
C SER A 199 26.67 -17.13 3.72
N GLY A 200 27.33 -17.75 2.74
CA GLY A 200 27.55 -19.19 2.72
C GLY A 200 27.63 -19.77 1.32
N ASP A 201 28.85 -19.83 0.81
CA ASP A 201 29.39 -20.84 -0.08
C ASP A 201 28.67 -21.17 -1.40
N ARG A 202 29.26 -20.64 -2.48
CA ARG A 202 29.18 -21.22 -3.83
C ARG A 202 29.85 -22.59 -3.82
N GLU A 203 29.08 -23.66 -3.64
CA GLU A 203 29.45 -24.96 -4.19
C GLU A 203 29.03 -25.03 -5.66
N LYS A 204 30.01 -25.37 -6.50
CA LYS A 204 29.89 -25.56 -7.94
C LYS A 204 29.02 -26.79 -8.22
N THR A 205 28.08 -26.67 -9.16
CA THR A 205 27.49 -27.83 -9.86
C THR A 205 27.91 -27.76 -11.34
N PRO A 206 28.36 -28.87 -11.96
CA PRO A 206 29.01 -28.86 -13.26
C PRO A 206 28.01 -28.83 -14.43
N GLY A 207 28.48 -28.31 -15.56
CA GLY A 207 27.69 -28.02 -16.75
C GLY A 207 27.14 -29.26 -17.45
N SER A 208 25.91 -29.12 -17.96
CA SER A 208 25.36 -30.03 -18.97
C SER A 208 25.77 -29.52 -20.36
N GLU A 209 26.55 -30.32 -21.08
CA GLU A 209 26.80 -30.15 -22.50
C GLU A 209 25.49 -30.26 -23.28
N SER A 210 25.15 -29.22 -24.05
CA SER A 210 24.21 -29.31 -25.16
C SER A 210 25.02 -29.34 -26.45
N GLN A 211 25.11 -30.51 -27.10
CA GLN A 211 25.60 -30.61 -28.47
C GLN A 211 24.45 -30.47 -29.49
N GLU A 212 24.81 -29.77 -30.54
CA GLU A 212 24.06 -29.24 -31.68
C GLU A 212 23.43 -30.28 -32.64
N LYS A 213 22.34 -29.82 -33.28
CA LYS A 213 22.03 -29.88 -34.74
C LYS A 213 21.61 -31.21 -35.39
N LEU A 214 20.37 -31.26 -35.93
CA LEU A 214 19.99 -30.85 -37.31
C LEU A 214 18.59 -31.38 -37.67
N ALA A 215 17.86 -30.60 -38.47
CA ALA A 215 16.77 -31.04 -39.35
C ALA A 215 17.16 -30.64 -40.79
N PRO A 216 16.45 -31.03 -41.88
CA PRO A 216 15.58 -32.19 -42.14
C PRO A 216 15.98 -32.95 -43.44
N SER A 217 15.33 -34.09 -43.71
CA SER A 217 14.87 -34.58 -45.04
C SER A 217 14.02 -35.83 -44.83
#